data_AF-A0AAW7JQE6-F1
#
_entry.id   AF-A0AAW7JQE6-F1
#
_cell.length_a   1.000
_cell.length_b   1.000
_cell.length_c   1.000
_cell.angle_alpha   90.00
_cell.angle_beta   90.00
_cell.angle_gamma   90.00
#
_symmetry.space_group_name_H-M   'P 1'
#
loop_
_entity.id
_entity.type
_entity.pdbx_description
1 polymer ?
#
loop_
_entity_poly.entity_id
_entity_poly.type
_entity_poly.pdbx_seq_one_letter_code
_entity_poly.pdbx_strand_id
1 'polypeptide(L)'
;MSSLRAGRCVWFASVALVVAMFVVIFILTVQAPQESASLSLKVEQKLSPVDGMTANGSLWAAVKIFIRSVAAQLFAIANVRKWAHAGEFFILGFFVATAALTWPARRGGQNGALARRFAVALAVCAACSLFDQSHKLIVPGRHFDALDLVFDAMGYGLALVLTFVPTAIFARRRKRRGAHAA
;
A
#
# COMPACT_ATOMS: atom_id res chain seq x y z
N MET A 1 5.45 -29.34 13.91
CA MET A 1 4.93 -28.36 14.89
C MET A 1 5.48 -26.93 14.70
N SER A 2 6.49 -26.69 13.87
CA SER A 2 7.11 -25.37 13.64
C SER A 2 6.28 -24.39 12.78
N SER A 3 5.60 -24.87 11.72
CA SER A 3 4.89 -24.01 10.76
C SER A 3 3.66 -23.28 11.32
N LEU A 4 2.93 -23.91 12.25
CA LEU A 4 1.75 -23.31 12.89
C LEU A 4 2.12 -22.20 13.88
N ARG A 5 3.27 -22.32 14.56
CA ARG A 5 3.80 -21.29 15.46
C ARG A 5 4.30 -20.10 14.65
N ALA A 6 5.05 -20.35 13.59
CA ALA A 6 5.53 -19.31 12.67
C ALA A 6 4.37 -18.49 12.07
N GLY A 7 3.32 -19.14 11.57
CA GLY A 7 2.15 -18.43 11.03
C GLY A 7 1.45 -17.53 12.04
N ARG A 8 1.36 -17.96 13.31
CA ARG A 8 0.80 -17.11 14.39
C ARG A 8 1.70 -15.93 14.73
N CYS A 9 3.01 -16.13 14.79
CA CYS A 9 3.96 -15.03 15.04
C CYS A 9 3.88 -13.97 13.93
N VAL A 10 3.86 -14.40 12.66
CA VAL A 10 3.72 -13.50 11.51
C VAL A 10 2.38 -12.76 11.56
N TRP A 11 1.30 -13.43 11.96
CA TRP A 11 0.00 -12.81 12.14
C TRP A 11 0.04 -11.69 13.19
N PHE A 12 0.55 -11.97 14.39
CA PHE A 12 0.68 -10.96 15.45
C PHE A 12 1.57 -9.79 15.04
N ALA A 13 2.72 -10.08 14.40
CA ALA A 13 3.63 -9.05 13.90
C ALA A 13 2.94 -8.17 12.84
N SER A 14 2.20 -8.79 11.93
CA SER A 14 1.47 -8.07 10.88
C SER A 14 0.37 -7.19 11.47
N VAL A 15 -0.40 -7.69 12.45
CA VAL A 15 -1.43 -6.88 13.14
C VAL A 15 -0.79 -5.70 13.88
N ALA A 16 0.33 -5.90 14.57
CA ALA A 16 1.05 -4.81 15.23
C ALA A 16 1.52 -3.75 14.22
N LEU A 17 2.03 -4.17 13.06
CA LEU A 17 2.46 -3.28 11.98
C LEU A 17 1.28 -2.55 11.31
N VAL A 18 0.11 -3.19 11.19
CA VAL A 18 -1.12 -2.52 10.74
C VAL A 18 -1.49 -1.40 11.69
N VAL A 19 -1.51 -1.67 13.00
CA VAL A 19 -1.83 -0.65 14.01
C VAL A 19 -0.80 0.48 13.98
N ALA A 20 0.49 0.15 13.94
CA ALA A 20 1.55 1.14 13.88
C ALA A 20 1.44 2.03 12.63
N MET A 21 1.21 1.44 11.45
CA MET A 21 1.03 2.22 10.23
C MET A 21 -0.23 3.07 10.25
N PHE A 22 -1.32 2.56 10.80
CA PHE A 22 -2.55 3.34 10.91
C PHE A 22 -2.36 4.56 11.83
N VAL A 23 -1.60 4.40 12.93
CA VAL A 23 -1.22 5.53 13.79
C VAL A 23 -0.34 6.53 13.05
N VAL A 24 0.63 6.06 12.25
CA VAL A 24 1.49 6.94 11.42
C VAL A 24 0.64 7.76 10.45
N ILE A 25 -0.25 7.12 9.69
CA ILE A 25 -1.18 7.80 8.77
C ILE A 25 -1.95 8.88 9.52
N PHE A 26 -2.52 8.54 10.68
CA PHE A 26 -3.29 9.48 11.49
C PHE A 26 -2.49 10.71 11.92
N ILE A 27 -1.25 10.51 12.38
CA ILE A 27 -0.35 11.61 12.76
C ILE A 27 -0.05 12.50 11.54
N LEU A 28 0.22 11.90 10.38
CA LEU A 28 0.51 12.64 9.14
C LEU A 28 -0.73 13.40 8.63
N THR A 29 -1.93 12.86 8.81
CA THR A 29 -3.20 13.51 8.45
C THR A 29 -3.46 14.77 9.28
N VAL A 30 -3.02 14.78 10.55
CA VAL A 30 -3.13 15.95 11.44
C VAL A 30 -2.11 17.06 11.11
N GLN A 31 -1.02 16.74 10.38
CA GLN A 31 -0.02 17.76 10.01
C GLN A 31 -0.62 18.86 9.11
N ALA A 32 -0.33 20.11 9.47
CA ALA A 32 -0.88 21.28 8.80
C ALA A 32 -0.45 21.31 7.31
N PRO A 33 -1.34 21.69 6.37
CA PRO A 33 -1.06 21.66 4.94
C PRO A 33 0.17 22.46 4.49
N GLN A 34 0.56 23.47 5.28
CA GLN A 34 1.71 24.34 5.05
C GLN A 34 3.04 23.56 5.11
N GLU A 35 3.19 22.65 6.07
CA GLU A 35 4.42 21.85 6.23
C GLU A 35 4.56 20.83 5.08
N SER A 36 3.46 20.15 4.73
CA SER A 36 3.44 19.18 3.62
C SER A 36 3.67 19.85 2.25
N ALA A 37 3.16 21.07 2.05
CA ALA A 37 3.40 21.85 0.84
C ALA A 37 4.86 22.26 0.70
N SER A 38 5.51 22.68 1.80
CA SER A 38 6.93 23.03 1.80
C SER A 38 7.85 21.82 1.53
N LEU A 39 7.47 20.63 2.04
CA LEU A 39 8.16 19.37 1.76
C LEU A 39 7.95 18.91 0.31
N SER A 40 6.73 19.06 -0.22
CA SER A 40 6.41 18.76 -1.61
C SER A 40 7.21 19.65 -2.56
N LEU A 41 7.30 20.96 -2.27
CA LEU A 41 8.13 21.90 -3.02
C LEU A 41 9.62 21.54 -2.96
N LYS A 42 10.14 21.12 -1.80
CA LYS A 42 11.54 20.67 -1.67
C LYS A 42 11.82 19.40 -2.49
N VAL A 43 10.86 18.47 -2.53
CA VAL A 43 10.95 17.25 -3.34
C VAL A 43 10.87 17.60 -4.84
N GLU A 44 9.95 18.49 -5.21
CA GLU A 44 9.74 18.97 -6.57
C GLU A 44 10.96 19.75 -7.09
N GLN A 45 11.55 20.63 -6.28
CA GLN A 45 12.83 21.30 -6.58
C GLN A 45 14.01 20.33 -6.68
N LYS A 46 14.03 19.27 -5.86
CA LYS A 46 15.05 18.21 -5.96
C LYS A 46 14.85 17.30 -7.18
N LEU A 47 13.68 17.33 -7.80
CA LEU A 47 13.31 16.53 -8.97
C LEU A 47 13.23 17.35 -10.27
N SER A 48 13.17 18.69 -10.19
CA SER A 48 13.21 19.57 -11.36
C SER A 48 14.48 19.30 -12.17
N PRO A 49 14.42 19.42 -13.51
CA PRO A 49 15.59 19.25 -14.34
C PRO A 49 16.66 20.26 -13.92
N VAL A 50 17.84 19.75 -13.56
CA VAL A 50 19.03 20.60 -13.48
C VAL A 50 19.42 20.86 -14.93
N ASP A 51 19.21 22.09 -15.39
CA ASP A 51 19.73 22.56 -16.67
C ASP A 51 21.23 22.25 -16.69
N GLY A 52 21.65 21.35 -17.60
CA GLY A 52 23.06 21.01 -17.80
C GLY A 52 23.47 19.55 -17.62
N MET A 53 22.56 18.62 -17.28
CA MET A 53 22.89 17.19 -17.38
C MET A 53 22.74 16.69 -18.81
N THR A 54 23.73 17.01 -19.65
CA THR A 54 23.98 16.25 -20.87
C THR A 54 24.21 14.80 -20.48
N ALA A 55 23.52 13.87 -21.13
CA ALA A 55 23.82 12.46 -21.03
C ALA A 55 25.21 12.23 -21.64
N ASN A 56 26.27 12.40 -20.86
CA ASN A 56 27.65 12.08 -21.26
C ASN A 56 27.86 10.54 -21.37
N GLY A 57 26.92 9.81 -21.98
CA GLY A 57 26.95 8.36 -22.13
C GLY A 57 26.74 7.55 -20.84
N SER A 58 26.49 8.20 -19.69
CA SER A 58 26.29 7.50 -18.42
C SER A 58 24.88 6.93 -18.29
N LEU A 59 24.77 5.60 -18.19
CA LEU A 59 23.51 4.88 -17.90
C LEU A 59 22.82 5.40 -16.63
N TRP A 60 23.61 5.79 -15.62
CA TRP A 60 23.07 6.37 -14.39
C TRP A 60 22.44 7.75 -14.61
N ALA A 61 22.97 8.56 -15.52
CA ALA A 61 22.35 9.83 -15.89
C ALA A 61 21.03 9.60 -16.64
N ALA A 62 21.00 8.64 -17.57
CA ALA A 62 19.78 8.27 -18.29
C ALA A 62 18.68 7.73 -17.35
N VAL A 63 19.04 6.86 -16.40
CA VAL A 63 18.12 6.36 -15.36
C VAL A 63 17.60 7.50 -14.49
N LYS A 64 18.45 8.45 -14.08
CA LYS A 64 18.00 9.62 -13.30
C LYS A 64 17.04 10.50 -14.09
N ILE A 65 17.30 10.76 -15.38
CA ILE A 65 16.41 11.53 -16.25
C ILE A 65 15.07 10.81 -16.40
N PHE A 66 15.08 9.50 -16.61
CA PHE A 66 13.87 8.69 -16.72
C PHE A 66 13.04 8.69 -15.41
N ILE A 67 13.68 8.50 -14.26
CA ILE A 67 12.97 8.54 -12.96
C ILE A 67 12.35 9.91 -12.75
N ARG A 68 13.06 11.00 -13.08
CA ARG A 68 12.54 12.37 -12.97
C ARG A 68 11.38 12.63 -13.92
N SER A 69 11.45 12.15 -15.17
CA SER A 69 10.36 12.33 -16.13
C SER A 69 9.11 11.56 -15.71
N VAL A 70 9.27 10.34 -15.20
CA VAL A 70 8.17 9.57 -14.61
C VAL A 70 7.62 10.30 -13.38
N ALA A 71 8.47 10.79 -12.47
CA ALA A 71 8.01 11.53 -11.29
C ALA A 71 7.24 12.81 -11.67
N ALA A 72 7.73 13.56 -12.66
CA ALA A 72 7.05 14.76 -13.17
C ALA A 72 5.68 14.40 -13.78
N GLN A 73 5.59 13.32 -14.56
CA GLN A 73 4.32 12.82 -15.11
C GLN A 73 3.34 12.42 -14.00
N LEU A 74 3.82 11.73 -12.96
CA LEU A 74 3.00 11.38 -11.80
C LEU A 74 2.51 12.62 -11.06
N PHE A 75 3.38 13.61 -10.83
CA PHE A 75 3.00 14.85 -10.15
C PHE A 75 2.05 15.73 -10.96
N ALA A 76 2.09 15.63 -12.29
CA ALA A 76 1.10 16.25 -13.17
C ALA A 76 -0.30 15.61 -13.02
N ILE A 77 -0.38 14.32 -12.70
CA ILE A 77 -1.66 13.62 -12.46
C ILE A 77 -2.24 14.00 -11.09
N ALA A 78 -1.39 14.03 -10.06
CA ALA A 78 -1.80 14.38 -8.71
C ALA A 78 -0.62 14.89 -7.89
N ASN A 79 -0.89 15.76 -6.92
CA ASN A 79 0.17 16.31 -6.07
C ASN A 79 0.88 15.23 -5.23
N VAL A 80 2.08 15.56 -4.75
CA VAL A 80 2.93 14.68 -3.94
C VAL A 80 2.17 14.10 -2.74
N ARG A 81 1.27 14.88 -2.13
CA ARG A 81 0.48 14.44 -0.97
C ARG A 81 -0.45 13.27 -1.30
N LYS A 82 -1.12 13.28 -2.46
CA LYS A 82 -1.98 12.17 -2.90
C LYS A 82 -1.17 10.91 -3.18
N TRP A 83 0.00 11.06 -3.80
CA TRP A 83 0.91 9.93 -4.03
C TRP A 83 1.54 9.39 -2.74
N ALA A 84 1.78 10.25 -1.74
CA ALA A 84 2.24 9.83 -0.42
C ALA A 84 1.19 8.96 0.28
N HIS A 85 -0.09 9.38 0.30
CA HIS A 85 -1.17 8.58 0.85
C HIS A 85 -1.33 7.25 0.11
N ALA A 86 -1.26 7.24 -1.23
CA ALA A 86 -1.26 5.99 -1.99
C ALA A 86 -0.11 5.04 -1.56
N GLY A 87 1.07 5.58 -1.26
CA GLY A 87 2.20 4.81 -0.71
C GLY A 87 1.96 4.30 0.71
N GLU A 88 1.39 5.12 1.58
CA GLU A 88 1.05 4.74 2.96
C GLU A 88 0.00 3.62 2.99
N PHE A 89 -1.07 3.76 2.21
CA PHE A 89 -2.12 2.75 2.08
C PHE A 89 -1.64 1.48 1.36
N PHE A 90 -0.64 1.57 0.48
CA PHE A 90 0.04 0.39 -0.05
C PHE A 90 0.72 -0.41 1.07
N ILE A 91 1.48 0.24 1.95
CA ILE A 91 2.18 -0.45 3.04
C ILE A 91 1.17 -1.01 4.06
N LEU A 92 0.15 -0.24 4.42
CA LEU A 92 -0.96 -0.71 5.25
C LEU A 92 -1.62 -1.95 4.62
N GLY A 93 -1.99 -1.86 3.34
CA GLY A 93 -2.61 -2.95 2.59
C GLY A 93 -1.76 -4.21 2.53
N PHE A 94 -0.44 -4.09 2.43
CA PHE A 94 0.49 -5.21 2.47
C PHE A 94 0.45 -5.95 3.82
N PHE A 95 0.47 -5.22 4.93
CA PHE A 95 0.38 -5.85 6.26
C PHE A 95 -1.01 -6.41 6.55
N VAL A 96 -2.08 -5.74 6.12
CA VAL A 96 -3.45 -6.26 6.23
C VAL A 96 -3.59 -7.55 5.42
N ALA A 97 -3.06 -7.60 4.19
CA ALA A 97 -3.06 -8.81 3.38
C ALA A 97 -2.30 -9.95 4.05
N THR A 98 -1.10 -9.66 4.57
CA THR A 98 -0.26 -10.65 5.26
C THR A 98 -0.95 -11.18 6.51
N ALA A 99 -1.59 -10.32 7.31
CA ALA A 99 -2.41 -10.73 8.44
C ALA A 99 -3.61 -11.60 8.00
N ALA A 100 -4.33 -11.22 6.94
CA ALA A 100 -5.46 -12.00 6.44
C ALA A 100 -5.04 -13.39 5.92
N LEU A 101 -3.89 -13.49 5.27
CA LEU A 101 -3.33 -14.75 4.75
C LEU A 101 -2.77 -15.65 5.85
N THR A 102 -2.21 -15.08 6.91
CA THR A 102 -1.65 -15.83 8.05
C THR A 102 -2.65 -16.05 9.18
N TRP A 103 -3.85 -15.47 9.06
CA TRP A 103 -4.94 -15.63 10.02
C TRP A 103 -5.13 -17.10 10.42
N PRO A 104 -5.11 -17.43 11.72
CA PRO A 104 -5.31 -18.80 12.18
C PRO A 104 -6.69 -19.32 11.73
N ALA A 105 -6.70 -20.24 10.76
CA ALA A 105 -7.96 -20.84 10.31
C ALA A 105 -8.55 -21.71 11.44
N ARG A 106 -9.85 -21.55 11.75
CA ARG A 106 -10.59 -22.59 12.48
C ARG A 106 -10.60 -23.86 11.62
N ARG A 107 -10.37 -25.03 12.23
CA ARG A 107 -10.44 -26.34 11.55
C ARG A 107 -11.78 -26.44 10.82
N GLY A 108 -11.78 -26.69 9.50
CA GLY A 108 -12.99 -27.17 8.81
C GLY A 108 -13.54 -26.38 7.62
N GLY A 109 -12.77 -25.59 6.85
CA GLY A 109 -13.30 -25.01 5.61
C GLY A 109 -12.25 -24.40 4.70
N GLN A 110 -11.72 -25.18 3.75
CA GLN A 110 -10.66 -24.75 2.82
C GLN A 110 -11.21 -24.19 1.49
N ASN A 111 -12.45 -24.52 1.11
CA ASN A 111 -13.09 -23.96 -0.08
C ASN A 111 -13.71 -22.58 0.27
N GLY A 112 -13.40 -21.54 -0.51
CA GLY A 112 -13.86 -20.17 -0.27
C GLY A 112 -13.06 -19.35 0.76
N ALA A 113 -12.10 -19.97 1.45
CA ALA A 113 -11.32 -19.29 2.50
C ALA A 113 -10.45 -18.13 1.97
N LEU A 114 -9.86 -18.26 0.78
CA LEU A 114 -8.99 -17.22 0.21
C LEU A 114 -9.79 -15.99 -0.25
N ALA A 115 -10.93 -16.21 -0.92
CA ALA A 115 -11.82 -15.13 -1.35
C ALA A 115 -12.39 -14.37 -0.13
N ARG A 116 -12.80 -15.09 0.93
CA ARG A 116 -13.23 -14.46 2.18
C ARG A 116 -12.11 -13.64 2.82
N ARG A 117 -10.88 -14.16 2.86
CA ARG A 117 -9.72 -13.43 3.41
C ARG A 117 -9.40 -12.18 2.60
N PHE A 118 -9.50 -12.26 1.28
CA PHE A 118 -9.36 -11.10 0.40
C PHE A 118 -10.44 -10.06 0.68
N ALA A 119 -11.71 -10.48 0.77
CA ALA A 119 -12.83 -9.58 1.07
C ALA A 119 -12.68 -8.91 2.45
N VAL A 120 -12.24 -9.65 3.47
CA VAL A 120 -11.94 -9.07 4.79
C VAL A 120 -10.79 -8.07 4.71
N ALA A 121 -9.70 -8.41 4.01
CA ALA A 121 -8.57 -7.51 3.85
C ALA A 121 -8.97 -6.21 3.13
N LEU A 122 -9.74 -6.35 2.05
CA LEU A 122 -10.30 -5.21 1.30
C LEU A 122 -11.20 -4.34 2.18
N ALA A 123 -12.10 -4.94 2.94
CA ALA A 123 -13.00 -4.22 3.84
C ALA A 123 -12.24 -3.47 4.94
N VAL A 124 -11.21 -4.09 5.53
CA VAL A 124 -10.37 -3.44 6.53
C VAL A 124 -9.63 -2.24 5.94
N CYS A 125 -8.99 -2.39 4.78
CA CYS A 125 -8.30 -1.28 4.11
C CYS A 125 -9.26 -0.14 3.75
N ALA A 126 -10.43 -0.47 3.19
CA ALA A 126 -11.45 0.52 2.84
C ALA A 126 -11.98 1.24 4.08
N ALA A 127 -12.19 0.53 5.20
CA ALA A 127 -12.60 1.13 6.46
C ALA A 127 -11.52 2.07 7.03
N CYS A 128 -10.24 1.68 6.97
CA CYS A 128 -9.14 2.55 7.38
C CYS A 128 -9.05 3.82 6.53
N SER A 129 -9.17 3.71 5.21
CA SER A 129 -9.14 4.86 4.29
C SER A 129 -10.35 5.79 4.49
N LEU A 130 -11.54 5.22 4.63
CA LEU A 130 -12.73 6.00 4.94
C LEU A 130 -12.62 6.71 6.29
N PHE A 131 -12.08 6.04 7.31
CA PHE A 131 -11.86 6.63 8.62
C PHE A 131 -10.85 7.77 8.58
N ASP A 132 -9.73 7.61 7.87
CA ASP A 132 -8.73 8.67 7.69
C ASP A 132 -9.35 9.91 7.03
N GLN A 133 -10.06 9.72 5.93
CA GLN A 133 -10.72 10.83 5.22
C GLN A 133 -11.86 11.46 6.04
N SER A 134 -12.53 10.68 6.89
CA SER A 134 -13.53 11.20 7.83
C SER A 134 -12.88 11.97 8.98
N HIS A 135 -11.76 11.49 9.52
CA HIS A 135 -11.02 12.16 10.57
C HIS A 135 -10.45 13.50 10.09
N LYS A 136 -9.99 13.55 8.84
CA LYS A 136 -9.53 14.78 8.18
C LYS A 136 -10.56 15.91 8.18
N LEU A 137 -11.87 15.61 8.23
CA LEU A 137 -12.92 16.64 8.35
C LEU A 137 -12.92 17.37 9.69
N ILE A 138 -12.35 16.76 10.73
CA ILE A 138 -12.26 17.35 12.07
C ILE A 138 -11.11 18.38 12.13
N VAL A 139 -10.15 18.30 11.20
CA VAL A 139 -9.02 19.23 11.12
C VAL A 139 -9.48 20.54 10.44
N PRO A 140 -9.38 21.70 11.11
CA PRO A 140 -9.81 22.98 10.53
C PRO A 140 -9.12 23.27 9.19
N GLY A 141 -9.91 23.67 8.19
CA GLY A 141 -9.40 24.01 6.85
C GLY A 141 -9.17 22.82 5.91
N ARG A 142 -9.57 21.61 6.30
CA ARG A 142 -9.55 20.42 5.43
C ARG A 142 -10.98 20.03 5.04
N HIS A 143 -11.13 19.49 3.83
CA HIS A 143 -12.41 19.00 3.31
C HIS A 143 -12.30 17.53 2.89
N PHE A 144 -13.46 16.88 2.79
CA PHE A 144 -13.56 15.55 2.22
C PHE A 144 -13.31 15.64 0.70
N ASP A 145 -12.34 14.88 0.20
CA ASP A 145 -11.99 14.78 -1.21
C ASP A 145 -12.11 13.30 -1.60
N ALA A 146 -13.12 12.98 -2.42
CA ALA A 146 -13.36 11.61 -2.86
C ALA A 146 -12.21 11.07 -3.73
N LEU A 147 -11.42 11.94 -4.37
CA LEU A 147 -10.25 11.50 -5.11
C LEU A 147 -9.17 10.96 -4.17
N ASP A 148 -9.06 11.46 -2.94
CA ASP A 148 -8.08 10.93 -1.98
C ASP A 148 -8.39 9.45 -1.66
N LEU A 149 -9.66 9.09 -1.50
CA LEU A 149 -10.08 7.68 -1.36
C LEU A 149 -9.71 6.81 -2.57
N VAL A 150 -9.72 7.38 -3.78
CA VAL A 150 -9.32 6.64 -4.99
C VAL A 150 -7.82 6.36 -4.96
N PHE A 151 -6.99 7.33 -4.56
CA PHE A 151 -5.54 7.14 -4.44
C PHE A 151 -5.20 6.12 -3.34
N ASP A 152 -5.87 6.18 -2.19
CA ASP A 152 -5.75 5.18 -1.14
C ASP A 152 -6.09 3.79 -1.67
N ALA A 153 -7.20 3.69 -2.43
CA ALA A 153 -7.67 2.44 -3.03
C ALA A 153 -6.72 1.87 -4.08
N MET A 154 -6.06 2.72 -4.85
CA MET A 154 -4.98 2.29 -5.74
C MET A 154 -3.82 1.70 -4.93
N GLY A 155 -3.44 2.36 -3.84
CA GLY A 155 -2.39 1.91 -2.93
C GLY A 155 -2.68 0.54 -2.32
N TYR A 156 -3.73 0.43 -1.51
CA TYR A 156 -4.05 -0.85 -0.87
C TYR A 156 -4.46 -1.91 -1.89
N GLY A 157 -5.14 -1.54 -2.98
CA GLY A 157 -5.56 -2.46 -4.04
C GLY A 157 -4.37 -3.14 -4.71
N LEU A 158 -3.33 -2.38 -5.05
CA LEU A 158 -2.09 -2.94 -5.60
C LEU A 158 -1.43 -3.91 -4.61
N ALA A 159 -1.36 -3.56 -3.32
CA ALA A 159 -0.79 -4.43 -2.31
C ALA A 159 -1.57 -5.75 -2.16
N LEU A 160 -2.91 -5.70 -2.17
CA LEU A 160 -3.76 -6.88 -2.13
C LEU A 160 -3.55 -7.78 -3.36
N VAL A 161 -3.44 -7.20 -4.57
CA VAL A 161 -3.18 -7.96 -5.80
C VAL A 161 -1.82 -8.65 -5.72
N LEU A 162 -0.76 -7.93 -5.35
CA LEU A 162 0.60 -8.47 -5.28
C LEU A 162 0.77 -9.57 -4.22
N THR A 163 -0.09 -9.63 -3.22
CA THR A 163 -0.02 -10.64 -2.14
C THR A 163 -0.96 -11.83 -2.40
N PHE A 164 -2.21 -11.58 -2.78
CA PHE A 164 -3.21 -12.65 -2.97
C PHE A 164 -3.07 -13.40 -4.30
N VAL A 165 -2.68 -12.72 -5.39
CA VAL A 165 -2.56 -13.39 -6.71
C VAL A 165 -1.47 -14.47 -6.70
N PRO A 166 -0.23 -14.22 -6.24
CA PRO A 166 0.77 -15.28 -6.14
C PRO A 166 0.30 -16.43 -5.24
N THR A 167 -0.31 -16.10 -4.10
CA THR A 167 -0.84 -17.10 -3.15
C THR A 167 -1.90 -17.99 -3.82
N ALA A 168 -2.81 -17.40 -4.59
CA ALA A 168 -3.83 -18.13 -5.35
C ALA A 168 -3.20 -19.05 -6.41
N ILE A 169 -2.19 -18.56 -7.14
CA ILE A 169 -1.46 -19.34 -8.15
C ILE A 169 -0.75 -20.54 -7.49
N PHE A 170 -0.02 -20.33 -6.39
CA PHE A 170 0.66 -21.40 -5.66
C PHE A 170 -0.31 -22.45 -5.11
N ALA A 171 -1.44 -22.02 -4.53
CA ALA A 171 -2.47 -22.93 -4.03
C ALA A 171 -3.07 -23.80 -5.15
N ARG A 172 -3.38 -23.19 -6.32
CA ARG A 172 -3.89 -23.91 -7.49
C ARG A 172 -2.87 -24.93 -8.03
N ARG A 173 -1.60 -24.56 -8.12
CA ARG A 173 -0.51 -25.46 -8.57
C ARG A 173 -0.33 -26.65 -7.63
N ARG A 174 -0.39 -26.44 -6.31
CA ARG A 174 -0.29 -27.51 -5.32
C ARG A 174 -1.45 -28.51 -5.42
N LYS A 175 -2.68 -28.02 -5.61
CA LYS A 175 -3.86 -28.87 -5.83
C LYS A 175 -3.73 -29.73 -7.09
N ARG A 176 -3.26 -29.15 -8.20
CA ARG A 176 -3.01 -29.89 -9.46
C ARG A 176 -1.95 -30.97 -9.31
N ARG A 177 -0.80 -30.67 -8.68
CA ARG A 177 0.26 -31.67 -8.44
C ARG A 177 -0.21 -32.84 -7.57
N GLY A 178 -1.01 -32.57 -6.54
CA GLY A 178 -1.58 -33.63 -5.70
C GLY A 178 -2.59 -34.52 -6.42
N ALA A 179 -3.30 -33.99 -7.43
CA ALA A 179 -4.25 -34.76 -8.24
C ALA A 179 -3.57 -35.65 -9.30
N HIS A 180 -2.32 -35.37 -9.69
CA HIS A 180 -1.54 -36.22 -10.58
C HIS A 180 -0.69 -37.29 -9.84
N ALA A 181 -0.60 -37.19 -8.51
CA ALA A 181 0.18 -38.12 -7.68
C ALA A 181 -0.70 -39.16 -6.94
N ALA A 182 -2.02 -39.15 -7.20
CA ALA A 182 -3.03 -40.05 -6.66
C ALA A 182 -3.67 -40.82 -7.83
#